data_AF-A0A2I0N478-F1
#
_entry.id   AF-A0A2I0N478-F1
#
_cell.length_a   1.000
_cell.length_b   1.000
_cell.length_c   1.000
_cell.angle_alpha   90.00
_cell.angle_beta   90.00
_cell.angle_gamma   90.00
#
_symmetry.space_group_name_H-M   'P 1'
#
loop_
_entity.id
_entity.type
_entity.pdbx_description
1 polymer ?
#
loop_
_entity_poly.entity_id
_entity_poly.type
_entity_poly.pdbx_seq_one_letter_code
_entity_poly.pdbx_strand_id
1 'polypeptide(L)'
;MNNNKRLHLVGVGRMVQALIDLNEEESRVVNTVKGMLGLKNKSEALKVIISKYAEELMEPELRPEFVKKMEERAKEPTVKVKDFMEHFGLK
;
A
#
# COMPACT_ATOMS: atom_id res chain seq x y z
N MET A 1 5.97 -39.97 6.62
CA MET A 1 7.00 -39.04 6.06
C MET A 1 6.34 -38.35 4.88
N ASN A 2 6.21 -37.02 4.75
CA ASN A 2 7.09 -35.90 5.10
C ASN A 2 6.19 -34.71 5.52
N ASN A 3 6.30 -34.21 6.76
CA ASN A 3 7.13 -33.08 7.17
C ASN A 3 6.93 -31.80 6.34
N ASN A 4 5.97 -30.97 6.73
CA ASN A 4 6.20 -29.52 6.76
C ASN A 4 5.30 -28.81 7.80
N LYS A 5 5.71 -28.92 9.07
CA LYS A 5 5.45 -27.88 10.07
C LYS A 5 6.63 -26.91 10.02
N ARG A 6 6.38 -25.64 9.67
CA ARG A 6 7.00 -24.50 10.36
C ARG A 6 6.24 -23.22 10.04
N LEU A 7 5.51 -22.75 11.06
CA LEU A 7 5.05 -21.37 11.18
C LEU A 7 6.25 -20.42 11.08
N HIS A 8 6.08 -19.30 10.38
CA HIS A 8 6.69 -18.04 10.75
C HIS A 8 5.62 -16.94 10.73
N LEU A 9 5.23 -16.53 11.94
CA LEU A 9 4.50 -15.30 12.21
C LEU A 9 5.51 -14.14 12.19
N VAL A 10 5.49 -13.37 11.10
CA VAL A 10 5.94 -11.97 11.00
C VAL A 10 4.88 -11.30 10.15
N GLY A 11 4.42 -10.08 10.46
CA GLY A 11 3.23 -9.45 9.86
C GLY A 11 3.22 -9.42 8.33
N VAL A 12 2.75 -10.50 7.70
CA VAL A 12 2.51 -10.59 6.26
C VAL A 12 1.09 -10.12 6.05
N GLY A 13 0.90 -8.93 5.47
CA GLY A 13 -0.39 -8.56 4.90
C GLY A 13 -0.85 -9.73 4.03
N ARG A 14 -2.01 -10.33 4.33
CA ARG A 14 -2.48 -11.56 3.68
C ARG A 14 -2.39 -11.35 2.16
N MET A 15 -1.54 -12.13 1.49
CA MET A 15 -1.51 -12.15 0.03
C MET A 15 -2.85 -12.71 -0.45
N VAL A 16 -3.63 -11.87 -1.14
CA VAL A 16 -4.96 -12.22 -1.64
C VAL A 16 -4.91 -12.47 -3.14
N GLN A 17 -5.74 -13.40 -3.61
CA GLN A 17 -6.02 -13.62 -5.02
C GLN A 17 -7.43 -13.15 -5.31
N ALA A 18 -7.62 -12.49 -6.45
CA ALA A 18 -8.92 -12.02 -6.91
C ALA A 18 -9.14 -12.46 -8.36
N LEU A 19 -10.36 -12.91 -8.65
CA LEU A 19 -10.86 -13.05 -10.01
C LEU A 19 -11.57 -11.75 -10.37
N ILE A 20 -11.24 -11.18 -11.53
CA ILE A 20 -11.86 -9.95 -12.03
C ILE A 20 -12.24 -10.15 -13.48
N ASP A 21 -13.39 -9.61 -13.86
CA ASP A 21 -13.80 -9.50 -15.24
C ASP A 21 -13.37 -8.12 -15.76
N LEU A 22 -12.72 -8.12 -16.92
CA LEU A 22 -12.33 -6.89 -17.60
C LEU A 22 -13.11 -6.80 -18.90
N ASN A 23 -13.73 -5.65 -19.14
CA ASN A 23 -14.30 -5.35 -20.45
C ASN A 23 -13.19 -5.14 -21.50
N GLU A 24 -13.59 -4.98 -22.76
CA GLU A 24 -12.63 -4.86 -23.86
C GLU A 24 -11.70 -3.65 -23.72
N GLU A 25 -12.24 -2.51 -23.30
CA GLU A 25 -11.49 -1.27 -23.09
C GLU A 25 -10.47 -1.43 -21.96
N GLU A 26 -10.90 -1.93 -20.80
CA GLU A 26 -10.05 -2.19 -19.64
C GLU A 26 -8.92 -3.18 -20.00
N SER A 27 -9.25 -4.25 -20.72
CA SER A 27 -8.25 -5.22 -21.19
C SER A 27 -7.24 -4.60 -22.17
N ARG A 28 -7.66 -3.67 -23.03
CA ARG A 28 -6.74 -2.91 -23.92
C ARG A 28 -5.80 -2.03 -23.10
N VAL A 29 -6.30 -1.31 -22.10
CA VAL A 29 -5.46 -0.49 -21.21
C VAL A 29 -4.39 -1.35 -20.51
N VAL A 30 -4.79 -2.47 -19.89
CA VAL A 30 -3.86 -3.38 -19.20
C VAL A 30 -2.81 -3.95 -20.17
N ASN A 31 -3.21 -4.31 -21.40
CA ASN A 31 -2.28 -4.80 -22.41
C ASN A 31 -1.30 -3.73 -22.89
N THR A 32 -1.72 -2.48 -23.03
CA THR A 32 -0.84 -1.37 -23.39
C THR A 32 0.23 -1.16 -22.32
N VAL A 33 -0.16 -1.10 -21.05
CA VAL A 33 0.78 -0.96 -19.92
C VAL A 33 1.75 -2.15 -19.86
N LYS A 34 1.23 -3.37 -20.04
CA LYS A 34 2.03 -4.59 -20.12
C LYS A 34 3.11 -4.47 -21.21
N GLY A 35 2.71 -4.05 -22.41
CA GLY A 35 3.61 -3.90 -23.56
C GLY A 35 4.67 -2.82 -23.35
N MET A 36 4.26 -1.65 -22.88
CA MET A 36 5.16 -0.52 -22.60
C MET A 36 6.28 -0.86 -21.61
N LEU A 37 5.98 -1.67 -20.60
CA LEU A 37 6.91 -2.01 -19.52
C LEU A 37 7.58 -3.39 -19.70
N GLY A 38 7.32 -4.07 -20.83
CA GLY A 38 7.90 -5.40 -21.10
C GLY A 38 7.47 -6.49 -20.10
N LEU A 39 6.26 -6.39 -19.54
CA LEU A 39 5.78 -7.29 -18.49
C LEU A 39 5.30 -8.63 -19.04
N LYS A 40 5.43 -9.70 -18.25
CA LYS A 40 5.16 -11.07 -18.72
C LYS A 40 3.67 -11.35 -18.89
N ASN A 41 2.86 -10.87 -17.95
CA ASN A 41 1.43 -11.17 -17.87
C ASN A 41 0.59 -9.96 -17.46
N LYS A 42 -0.74 -10.06 -17.64
CA LYS A 42 -1.69 -8.99 -17.28
C LYS A 42 -1.71 -8.71 -15.78
N SER A 43 -1.46 -9.72 -14.93
CA SER A 43 -1.46 -9.56 -13.48
C SER A 43 -0.31 -8.67 -12.99
N GLU A 44 0.87 -8.79 -13.60
CA GLU A 44 2.00 -7.88 -13.35
C GLU A 44 1.66 -6.44 -13.75
N ALA A 45 1.05 -6.25 -14.92
CA ALA A 45 0.62 -4.93 -15.37
C ALA A 45 -0.43 -4.32 -14.42
N LEU A 46 -1.41 -5.12 -13.97
CA LEU A 46 -2.42 -4.67 -13.03
C LEU A 46 -1.83 -4.26 -11.68
N LYS A 47 -0.82 -4.97 -11.17
CA LYS A 47 -0.09 -4.57 -9.94
C LYS A 47 0.56 -3.19 -10.09
N VAL A 48 1.16 -2.92 -11.24
CA VAL A 48 1.77 -1.60 -11.51
C VAL A 48 0.70 -0.52 -11.57
N ILE A 49 -0.41 -0.75 -12.28
CA ILE A 49 -1.54 0.19 -12.36
C ILE A 49 -2.08 0.51 -10.97
N ILE A 50 -2.33 -0.52 -10.15
CA ILE A 50 -2.82 -0.34 -8.77
C ILE A 50 -1.81 0.44 -7.94
N SER A 51 -0.51 0.14 -8.05
CA SER A 51 0.54 0.88 -7.32
C SER A 51 0.58 2.35 -7.73
N LYS A 52 0.48 2.65 -9.03
CA LYS A 52 0.46 4.02 -9.53
C LYS A 52 -0.80 4.77 -9.13
N TYR A 53 -1.95 4.13 -9.23
CA TYR A 53 -3.20 4.67 -8.72
C TYR A 53 -3.11 4.96 -7.21
N ALA A 54 -2.52 4.06 -6.42
CA ALA A 54 -2.30 4.29 -4.99
C ALA A 54 -1.31 5.43 -4.73
N GLU A 55 -0.21 5.53 -5.47
CA GLU A 55 0.75 6.65 -5.37
C GLU A 55 0.09 8.01 -5.67
N GLU A 56 -0.79 8.05 -6.67
CA GLU A 56 -1.45 9.27 -7.15
C GLU A 56 -2.69 9.67 -6.31
N LEU A 57 -3.42 8.72 -5.73
CA LEU A 57 -4.67 8.99 -4.98
C LEU A 57 -4.58 8.78 -3.47
N MET A 58 -3.67 7.94 -2.95
CA MET A 58 -3.48 7.90 -1.51
C MET A 58 -2.66 9.13 -1.11
N GLU A 59 -3.40 10.20 -0.80
CA GLU A 59 -2.93 11.24 0.12
C GLU A 59 -2.22 10.56 1.30
N PRO A 60 -1.15 11.15 1.86
CA PRO A 60 -0.33 10.52 2.89
C PRO A 60 -1.16 9.86 4.00
N GLU A 61 -2.32 10.44 4.30
CA GLU A 61 -3.27 10.07 5.33
C GLU A 61 -3.95 8.71 5.12
N LEU A 62 -4.11 8.26 3.87
CA LEU A 62 -4.77 7.00 3.50
C LEU A 62 -3.79 5.84 3.33
N ARG A 63 -2.50 6.11 3.44
CA ARG A 63 -1.48 5.07 3.31
C ARG A 63 -1.51 4.16 4.54
N PRO A 64 -1.43 2.83 4.39
CA PRO A 64 -1.47 1.90 5.52
C PRO A 64 -0.42 2.19 6.60
N GLU A 65 0.78 2.63 6.20
CA GLU A 65 1.83 3.05 7.13
C GLU A 65 1.46 4.30 7.94
N PHE A 66 0.72 5.23 7.35
CA PHE A 66 0.26 6.44 8.04
C PHE A 66 -0.85 6.12 9.02
N VAL A 67 -1.83 5.30 8.61
CA VAL A 67 -2.90 4.82 9.49
C VAL A 67 -2.29 4.17 10.74
N LYS A 68 -1.32 3.27 10.54
CA LYS A 68 -0.62 2.60 11.65
C LYS A 68 0.10 3.60 12.55
N LYS A 69 0.82 4.57 11.98
CA LYS A 69 1.51 5.62 12.74
C LYS A 69 0.51 6.46 13.55
N MET A 70 -0.65 6.80 12.99
CA MET A 70 -1.69 7.56 13.69
C MET A 70 -2.34 6.75 14.82
N GLU A 71 -2.58 5.45 14.62
CA GLU A 71 -3.06 4.56 15.69
C GLU A 71 -2.06 4.43 16.84
N GLU A 72 -0.76 4.44 16.54
CA GLU A 72 0.30 4.49 17.56
C GLU A 72 0.28 5.83 18.31
N ARG A 73 0.18 6.96 17.59
CA ARG A 73 0.11 8.31 18.18
C ARG A 73 -1.15 8.56 19.00
N ALA A 74 -2.28 7.99 18.63
CA ALA A 74 -3.53 8.12 19.38
C ALA A 74 -3.45 7.52 20.80
N LYS A 75 -2.49 6.63 21.06
CA LYS A 75 -2.25 6.02 22.38
C LYS A 75 -1.30 6.85 23.25
N GLU A 76 -0.60 7.83 22.67
CA GLU A 76 0.31 8.70 23.39
C GLU A 76 -0.47 9.75 24.20
N PRO A 77 0.01 10.13 25.40
CA PRO A 77 -0.62 11.17 26.18
C PRO A 77 -0.53 12.53 25.48
N THR A 78 -1.64 13.26 25.44
CA THR A 78 -1.67 14.64 24.92
C THR A 78 -0.84 15.57 25.79
N VAL A 79 0.07 16.32 25.16
CA VAL A 79 0.89 17.36 25.80
C VAL A 79 0.30 18.73 25.46
N LYS A 80 0.11 19.58 26.48
CA LYS A 80 -0.24 20.99 26.25
C LYS A 80 1.01 21.76 25.83
N VAL A 81 1.05 22.15 24.56
CA VAL A 81 2.11 23.00 24.01
C VAL A 81 1.72 24.46 24.20
N LYS A 82 2.56 25.23 24.90
CA LYS A 82 2.35 26.67 25.13
C LYS A 82 2.90 27.52 23.99
N ASP A 83 4.08 27.15 23.50
CA ASP A 83 4.73 27.77 22.35
C ASP A 83 5.10 26.66 21.36
N PHE A 84 4.50 26.71 20.17
CA PHE A 84 4.69 25.69 19.15
C PHE A 84 6.10 25.74 18.56
N MET A 85 6.65 26.94 18.33
CA MET A 85 7.96 27.10 17.69
C MET A 85 9.07 26.65 18.62
N GLU A 86 9.01 27.01 19.91
CA GLU A 86 9.97 26.53 20.91
C GLU A 86 9.89 25.02 21.08
N HIS A 87 8.68 24.45 21.20
CA HIS A 87 8.48 23.02 21.45
C HIS A 87 8.99 22.14 20.31
N PHE A 88 8.86 22.58 19.06
CA PHE A 88 9.35 21.85 17.88
C PHE A 88 10.70 22.35 17.36
N GLY A 89 11.33 23.31 18.05
CA GLY A 89 12.65 23.85 17.66
C GLY A 89 12.66 24.53 16.30
N LEU A 90 11.54 25.11 15.89
CA LEU A 90 11.39 25.82 14.62
C LEU A 90 11.89 27.26 14.81
N LYS A 91 12.85 27.68 13.99
CA LYS A 91 13.41 29.04 13.98
C LYS A 91 12.62 29.96 13.07
#